data_AF-A0A7S3L6K3-F1
#
_entry.id   AF-A0A7S3L6K3-F1
#
_cell.length_a   1.000
_cell.length_b   1.000
_cell.length_c   1.000
_cell.angle_alpha   90.00
_cell.angle_beta   90.00
_cell.angle_gamma   90.00
#
_symmetry.space_group_name_H-M   'P 1'
#
loop_
_entity.id
_entity.type
_entity.pdbx_description
1 polymer ?
#
loop_
_entity_poly.entity_id
_entity_poly.type
_entity_poly.pdbx_seq_one_letter_code
_entity_poly.pdbx_strand_id
1 'polypeptide(L)'
;LIHGKMDMEDVSQIVYFLKHHFPCTRYIINFRSDAEGQAESQASAFYERQPNLTQAEKQLQQEVDLLKQMAKLLGEERAMLIDSSKWTKDVGELNKAVEWLGFHKTCAFPALLEYNTGRTSAKNKNEGSYQHGKTTLDLDPRCRYVGGRR
;
A
#
# COMPACT_ATOMS: atom_id res chain seq x y z
N LEU A 1 -17.66 -17.98 5.69
CA LEU A 1 -16.80 -16.78 5.83
C LEU A 1 -17.08 -16.20 7.20
N ILE A 2 -16.04 -16.06 8.04
CA ILE A 2 -16.20 -15.69 9.44
C ILE A 2 -16.75 -14.26 9.50
N HIS A 3 -18.02 -14.10 9.87
CA HIS A 3 -18.70 -12.81 10.07
C HIS A 3 -18.40 -12.24 11.46
N GLY A 4 -17.14 -12.26 11.89
CA GLY A 4 -16.69 -11.53 13.07
C GLY A 4 -16.31 -10.11 12.66
N LYS A 5 -17.01 -9.11 13.18
CA LYS A 5 -16.50 -7.73 13.09
C LYS A 5 -15.26 -7.66 13.97
N MET A 6 -14.11 -7.40 13.36
CA MET A 6 -12.88 -7.18 14.11
C MET A 6 -13.01 -5.89 14.90
N ASP A 7 -12.78 -5.95 16.22
CA ASP A 7 -12.85 -4.79 17.10
C ASP A 7 -11.47 -4.35 17.59
N MET A 8 -11.45 -3.38 18.51
CA MET A 8 -10.20 -2.83 19.04
C MET A 8 -9.45 -3.76 19.98
N GLU A 9 -10.14 -4.70 20.63
CA GLU A 9 -9.52 -5.73 21.44
C GLU A 9 -8.77 -6.71 20.53
N ASP A 10 -9.40 -7.13 19.43
CA ASP A 10 -8.78 -7.99 18.42
C ASP A 10 -7.51 -7.35 17.84
N VAL A 11 -7.57 -6.07 17.46
CA VAL A 11 -6.40 -5.34 16.93
C VAL A 11 -5.27 -5.30 17.96
N SER A 12 -5.58 -5.09 19.23
CA SER A 12 -4.58 -5.04 20.29
C SER A 12 -3.90 -6.40 20.49
N GLN A 13 -4.67 -7.49 20.45
CA GLN A 13 -4.13 -8.86 20.54
C GLN A 13 -3.25 -9.21 19.34
N ILE A 14 -3.66 -8.83 18.11
CA ILE A 14 -2.85 -9.00 16.90
C ILE A 14 -1.53 -8.24 17.04
N VAL A 15 -1.56 -6.98 17.47
CA VAL A 15 -0.34 -6.17 17.64
C VAL A 15 0.57 -6.76 18.71
N TYR A 16 0.02 -7.27 19.82
CA TYR A 16 0.79 -7.97 20.84
C TYR A 16 1.49 -9.19 20.24
N PHE A 17 0.76 -10.05 19.53
CA PHE A 17 1.31 -11.22 18.85
C PHE A 17 2.43 -10.83 17.90
N LEU A 18 2.22 -9.83 17.05
CA LEU A 18 3.22 -9.35 16.08
C LEU A 18 4.48 -8.84 16.78
N LYS A 19 4.35 -8.04 17.84
CA LYS A 19 5.50 -7.52 18.58
C LYS A 19 6.28 -8.60 19.31
N HIS A 20 5.58 -9.61 19.83
CA HIS A 20 6.17 -10.68 20.62
C HIS A 20 6.89 -11.72 19.75
N HIS A 21 6.25 -12.19 18.68
CA HIS A 21 6.80 -13.25 17.84
C HIS A 21 7.72 -12.73 16.73
N PHE A 22 7.58 -11.46 16.34
CA PHE A 22 8.38 -10.84 15.30
C PHE A 22 9.01 -9.52 15.78
N PRO A 23 9.86 -9.56 16.82
CA PRO A 23 10.32 -8.36 17.54
C PRO A 23 11.20 -7.44 16.69
N CYS A 24 11.77 -7.93 15.59
CA CYS A 24 12.63 -7.15 14.69
C CYS A 24 11.96 -6.83 13.35
N THR A 25 10.72 -7.27 13.13
CA THR A 25 10.02 -7.06 11.87
C THR A 25 9.44 -5.66 11.79
N ARG A 26 9.55 -5.09 10.59
CA ARG A 26 8.89 -3.85 10.17
C ARG A 26 7.74 -4.18 9.23
N TYR A 27 6.64 -3.45 9.36
CA TYR A 27 5.39 -3.68 8.66
C TYR A 27 5.07 -2.47 7.78
N ILE A 28 4.88 -2.73 6.49
CA ILE A 28 4.29 -1.78 5.57
C ILE A 28 2.81 -2.12 5.48
N ILE A 29 1.96 -1.21 5.92
CA ILE A 29 0.51 -1.39 5.92
C ILE A 29 -0.05 -0.54 4.78
N ASN A 30 -0.38 -1.21 3.68
CA ASN A 30 -1.00 -0.56 2.53
C ASN A 30 -2.50 -0.43 2.77
N PHE A 31 -3.06 0.76 2.54
CA PHE A 31 -4.49 1.02 2.61
C PHE A 31 -4.92 1.90 1.42
N ARG A 32 -6.24 2.08 1.24
CA ARG A 32 -6.79 3.06 0.30
C ARG A 32 -7.59 4.08 1.10
N SER A 33 -7.30 5.37 0.92
CA SER A 33 -8.13 6.43 1.50
C SER A 33 -9.43 6.70 0.75
N ASP A 34 -9.55 6.18 -0.48
CA ASP A 34 -10.71 6.34 -1.36
C ASP A 34 -11.63 5.12 -1.21
N ALA A 35 -12.46 5.16 -0.15
CA ALA A 35 -13.39 4.08 0.16
C ALA A 35 -14.51 3.96 -0.89
N GLU A 36 -14.97 5.08 -1.45
CA GLU A 36 -15.97 5.13 -2.51
C GLU A 36 -15.46 4.42 -3.77
N GLY A 37 -14.31 4.86 -4.31
CA GLY A 37 -13.73 4.24 -5.50
C GLY A 37 -13.32 2.78 -5.27
N GLN A 38 -13.03 2.37 -4.02
CA GLN A 38 -12.83 0.96 -3.69
C GLN A 38 -14.14 0.17 -3.69
N ALA A 39 -15.22 0.70 -3.11
CA ALA A 39 -16.54 0.07 -3.12
C ALA A 39 -17.05 -0.12 -4.56
N GLU A 40 -16.92 0.90 -5.41
CA GLU A 40 -17.28 0.83 -6.83
C GLU A 40 -16.43 -0.19 -7.60
N SER A 41 -15.13 -0.25 -7.33
CA SER A 41 -14.23 -1.23 -7.93
C SER A 41 -14.59 -2.66 -7.51
N GLN A 42 -14.99 -2.88 -6.26
CA GLN A 42 -15.45 -4.20 -5.81
C GLN A 42 -16.77 -4.58 -6.47
N ALA A 43 -17.74 -3.65 -6.50
CA ALA A 43 -19.04 -3.88 -7.13
C ALA A 43 -18.89 -4.25 -8.62
N SER A 44 -18.02 -3.55 -9.35
CA SER A 44 -17.76 -3.82 -10.77
C SER A 44 -17.00 -5.13 -11.00
N ALA A 45 -16.06 -5.52 -10.13
CA ALA A 45 -15.25 -6.72 -10.30
C ALA A 45 -16.01 -8.02 -10.01
N PHE A 46 -16.95 -8.00 -9.06
CA PHE A 46 -17.64 -9.21 -8.61
C PHE A 46 -19.02 -9.42 -9.26
N TYR A 47 -19.46 -8.52 -10.14
CA TYR A 47 -20.80 -8.53 -10.78
C TYR A 47 -21.97 -8.72 -9.79
N GLU A 48 -21.72 -8.49 -8.50
CA GLU A 48 -22.73 -8.62 -7.46
C GLU A 48 -23.54 -7.33 -7.45
N ARG A 49 -24.88 -7.47 -7.50
CA ARG A 49 -25.78 -6.42 -7.03
C ARG A 49 -25.51 -6.22 -5.55
N GLN A 50 -24.52 -5.42 -5.20
CA GLN A 50 -24.31 -5.09 -3.79
C GLN A 50 -25.53 -4.30 -3.30
N PRO A 51 -26.26 -4.82 -2.29
CA PRO A 51 -27.28 -4.02 -1.65
C PRO A 51 -26.53 -2.96 -0.85
N ASN A 52 -26.58 -1.72 -1.32
CA ASN A 52 -26.17 -0.50 -0.61
C ASN A 52 -24.66 -0.17 -0.63
N LEU A 53 -24.20 0.53 -1.67
CA LEU A 53 -22.85 1.11 -1.78
C LEU A 53 -22.44 1.91 -0.54
N THR A 54 -23.37 2.65 0.07
CA THR A 54 -23.11 3.43 1.28
C THR A 54 -22.74 2.55 2.48
N GLN A 55 -23.26 1.32 2.54
CA GLN A 55 -22.88 0.39 3.60
C GLN A 55 -21.48 -0.19 3.34
N ALA A 56 -21.16 -0.52 2.10
CA ALA A 56 -19.84 -1.01 1.72
C ALA A 56 -18.75 0.06 1.99
N GLU A 57 -19.00 1.30 1.60
CA GLU A 57 -18.10 2.44 1.89
C GLU A 57 -17.84 2.58 3.40
N LYS A 58 -18.89 2.52 4.23
CA LYS A 58 -18.76 2.58 5.69
C LYS A 58 -17.92 1.42 6.26
N GLN A 59 -18.08 0.22 5.72
CA GLN A 59 -17.29 -0.93 6.14
C GLN A 59 -15.82 -0.77 5.76
N LEU A 60 -15.54 -0.34 4.53
CA LEU A 60 -14.18 -0.04 4.07
C LEU A 60 -13.52 1.07 4.91
N GLN A 61 -14.27 2.10 5.27
CA GLN A 61 -13.75 3.16 6.15
C GLN A 61 -13.40 2.62 7.53
N GLN A 62 -14.22 1.72 8.10
CA GLN A 62 -13.92 1.05 9.37
C GLN A 62 -12.66 0.19 9.27
N GLU A 63 -12.49 -0.57 8.19
CA GLU A 63 -11.26 -1.36 7.96
C GLU A 63 -10.02 -0.46 7.88
N VAL A 64 -10.11 0.65 7.16
CA VAL A 64 -9.02 1.64 7.08
C VAL A 64 -8.67 2.20 8.46
N ASP A 65 -9.67 2.49 9.29
CA ASP A 65 -9.44 3.00 10.64
C ASP A 65 -8.82 1.95 11.56
N LEU A 66 -9.17 0.66 11.41
CA LEU A 66 -8.51 -0.44 12.13
C LEU A 66 -7.05 -0.59 11.70
N LEU A 67 -6.74 -0.49 10.40
CA LEU A 67 -5.37 -0.54 9.88
C LEU A 67 -4.51 0.62 10.41
N LYS A 68 -5.08 1.84 10.45
CA LYS A 68 -4.41 3.01 11.05
C LYS A 68 -4.14 2.82 12.54
N GLN A 69 -5.10 2.25 13.26
CA GLN A 69 -4.95 1.97 14.70
C GLN A 69 -3.90 0.89 14.95
N MET A 70 -3.88 -0.17 14.15
CA MET A 70 -2.83 -1.19 14.18
C MET A 70 -1.45 -0.57 13.96
N ALA A 71 -1.29 0.29 12.94
CA ALA A 71 -0.03 0.99 12.70
C ALA A 71 0.40 1.87 13.90
N LYS A 72 -0.56 2.62 14.47
CA LYS A 72 -0.33 3.45 15.67
C LYS A 72 0.14 2.61 16.85
N LEU A 73 -0.49 1.46 17.10
CA LEU A 73 -0.12 0.57 18.19
C LEU A 73 1.21 -0.12 17.95
N LEU A 74 1.55 -0.46 16.70
CA LEU A 74 2.88 -0.98 16.33
C LEU A 74 3.99 0.05 16.57
N GLY A 75 3.69 1.33 16.31
CA GLY A 75 4.61 2.46 16.46
C GLY A 75 5.37 2.78 15.17
N GLU A 76 5.79 4.04 15.00
CA GLU A 76 6.37 4.56 13.75
C GLU A 76 7.71 3.90 13.35
N GLU A 77 8.43 3.33 14.32
CA GLU A 77 9.66 2.56 14.06
C GLU A 77 9.39 1.19 13.42
N ARG A 78 8.18 0.65 13.64
CA ARG A 78 7.80 -0.71 13.23
C ARG A 78 6.71 -0.74 12.18
N ALA A 79 5.92 0.30 12.04
CA ALA A 79 4.86 0.36 11.05
C ALA A 79 4.89 1.66 10.26
N MET A 80 4.75 1.53 8.94
CA MET A 80 4.49 2.64 8.05
C MET A 80 3.19 2.40 7.28
N LEU A 81 2.34 3.41 7.25
CA LEU A 81 1.15 3.43 6.41
C LEU A 81 1.51 3.93 5.03
N ILE A 82 1.04 3.23 3.99
CA ILE A 82 1.16 3.68 2.61
C ILE A 82 -0.25 3.75 2.00
N ASP A 83 -0.61 4.90 1.45
CA ASP A 83 -1.91 5.12 0.82
C ASP A 83 -1.84 4.86 -0.69
N SER A 84 -2.43 3.75 -1.13
CA SER A 84 -2.48 3.34 -2.54
C SER A 84 -3.30 4.23 -3.46
N SER A 85 -4.21 5.03 -2.90
CA SER A 85 -4.86 6.08 -3.68
C SER A 85 -3.89 7.21 -4.06
N LYS A 86 -2.77 7.36 -3.34
CA LYS A 86 -1.76 8.40 -3.56
C LYS A 86 -0.51 7.88 -4.27
N TRP A 87 0.09 6.79 -3.81
CA TRP A 87 1.42 6.38 -4.30
C TRP A 87 1.43 5.95 -5.77
N THR A 88 0.29 5.51 -6.30
CA THR A 88 0.13 5.21 -7.73
C THR A 88 0.33 6.44 -8.62
N LYS A 89 0.12 7.65 -8.08
CA LYS A 89 0.25 8.95 -8.76
C LYS A 89 1.46 9.76 -8.28
N ASP A 90 1.98 9.44 -7.10
CA ASP A 90 3.10 10.15 -6.47
C ASP A 90 4.15 9.17 -5.93
N VAL A 91 5.27 9.05 -6.63
CA VAL A 91 6.42 8.24 -6.21
C VAL A 91 7.10 8.78 -4.94
N GLY A 92 6.80 10.00 -4.52
CA GLY A 92 7.26 10.55 -3.24
C GLY A 92 6.86 9.67 -2.06
N GLU A 93 5.66 9.10 -2.07
CA GLU A 93 5.20 8.18 -1.02
C GLU A 93 6.01 6.88 -0.98
N LEU A 94 6.37 6.32 -2.14
CA LEU A 94 7.24 5.14 -2.21
C LEU A 94 8.67 5.46 -1.78
N ASN A 95 9.21 6.61 -2.19
CA ASN A 95 10.56 7.02 -1.80
C ASN A 95 10.67 7.22 -0.28
N LYS A 96 9.62 7.75 0.37
CA LYS A 96 9.54 7.81 1.85
C LYS A 96 9.59 6.42 2.47
N ALA A 97 8.87 5.45 1.90
CA ALA A 97 8.90 4.07 2.39
C ALA A 97 10.28 3.43 2.24
N VAL A 98 10.96 3.71 1.14
CA VAL A 98 12.31 3.19 0.85
C VAL A 98 13.33 3.79 1.81
N GLU A 99 13.26 5.10 2.06
CA GLU A 99 14.08 5.74 3.09
C GLU A 99 13.80 5.16 4.48
N TRP A 100 12.53 4.98 4.85
CA TRP A 100 12.14 4.40 6.14
C TRP A 100 12.62 2.96 6.32
N LEU A 101 12.61 2.16 5.25
CA LEU A 101 13.19 0.83 5.25
C LEU A 101 14.71 0.84 5.49
N GLY A 102 15.40 1.99 5.35
CA GLY A 102 16.83 2.13 5.60
C GLY A 102 17.68 2.02 4.33
N PHE A 103 17.08 2.25 3.16
CA PHE A 103 17.85 2.42 1.93
C PHE A 103 18.36 3.86 1.83
N HIS A 104 19.47 4.04 1.12
CA HIS A 104 20.05 5.36 0.91
C HIS A 104 19.07 6.28 0.14
N LYS A 105 19.04 7.59 0.43
CA LYS A 105 18.15 8.57 -0.22
C LYS A 105 18.27 8.65 -1.74
N THR A 106 19.44 8.29 -2.26
CA THR A 106 19.66 8.20 -3.72
C THR A 106 18.99 6.98 -4.35
N CYS A 107 18.48 6.06 -3.53
CA CYS A 107 17.59 4.99 -3.94
C CYS A 107 16.16 5.53 -4.09
N ALA A 108 15.97 6.36 -5.12
CA ALA A 108 14.64 6.80 -5.52
C ALA A 108 14.13 5.89 -6.64
N PHE A 109 12.81 5.81 -6.79
CA PHE A 109 12.12 5.03 -7.82
C PHE A 109 11.52 5.91 -8.93
N PRO A 110 12.33 6.69 -9.68
CA PRO A 110 11.79 7.56 -10.73
C PRO A 110 11.08 6.77 -11.84
N ALA A 111 11.59 5.59 -12.18
CA ALA A 111 11.04 4.72 -13.23
C ALA A 111 9.66 4.14 -12.89
N LEU A 112 9.31 4.07 -11.60
CA LEU A 112 8.06 3.47 -11.15
C LEU A 112 6.85 4.40 -11.38
N LEU A 113 7.08 5.73 -11.45
CA LEU A 113 6.05 6.69 -11.88
C LEU A 113 5.71 6.49 -13.35
N GLU A 114 6.73 6.31 -14.20
CA GLU A 114 6.54 6.10 -15.64
C GLU A 114 5.82 4.78 -15.92
N TYR A 115 6.16 3.73 -15.17
CA TYR A 115 5.47 2.44 -15.20
C TYR A 115 3.99 2.55 -14.77
N ASN A 116 3.71 3.26 -13.66
CA ASN A 116 2.34 3.37 -13.13
C ASN A 116 1.43 4.34 -13.89
N THR A 117 1.99 5.41 -14.46
CA THR A 117 1.20 6.46 -15.13
C THR A 117 1.11 6.30 -16.65
N GLY A 118 1.83 5.34 -17.23
CA GLY A 118 1.84 5.09 -18.66
C GLY A 118 2.34 6.27 -19.50
N ARG A 119 3.11 7.20 -18.90
CA ARG A 119 3.48 8.48 -19.53
C ARG A 119 4.32 8.33 -20.81
N THR A 120 4.92 7.17 -21.05
CA THR A 120 5.62 6.85 -22.30
C THR A 120 4.74 6.18 -23.37
N SER A 121 3.54 5.69 -23.05
CA SER A 121 2.65 5.03 -24.02
C SER A 121 1.81 5.99 -24.88
N ALA A 122 1.88 7.31 -24.64
CA ALA A 122 1.02 8.28 -25.33
C ALA A 122 1.54 8.75 -26.71
N LYS A 123 2.73 8.32 -27.16
CA LYS A 123 3.25 8.74 -28.48
C LYS A 123 2.98 7.79 -29.64
N ASN A 124 2.59 6.54 -29.39
CA ASN A 124 2.22 5.58 -30.45
C ASN A 124 0.84 4.98 -30.15
N LYS A 125 -0.21 5.55 -30.74
CA LYS A 125 -1.62 5.14 -30.58
C LYS A 125 -1.96 3.73 -31.11
N ASN A 126 -0.98 2.92 -31.51
CA ASN A 126 -1.18 1.58 -32.07
C ASN A 126 -0.52 0.46 -31.26
N GLU A 127 0.08 0.74 -30.11
CA GLU A 127 0.62 -0.30 -29.23
C GLU A 127 -0.31 -0.47 -28.04
N GLY A 128 -1.33 -1.31 -28.24
CA GLY A 128 -2.02 -1.92 -27.13
C GLY A 128 -1.01 -2.62 -26.22
N SER A 129 -1.25 -2.51 -24.91
CA SER A 129 -0.83 -3.46 -23.87
C SER A 129 0.65 -3.88 -23.83
N TYR A 130 1.31 -3.62 -22.70
CA TYR A 130 2.39 -4.48 -22.20
C TYR A 130 3.43 -4.91 -23.25
N GLN A 131 4.12 -3.95 -23.87
CA GLN A 131 5.22 -4.31 -24.76
C GLN A 131 6.50 -4.59 -23.96
N HIS A 132 6.77 -5.90 -23.85
CA HIS A 132 8.09 -6.52 -23.84
C HIS A 132 8.99 -6.38 -22.60
N GLY A 133 8.84 -7.33 -21.69
CA GLY A 133 9.97 -8.20 -21.30
C GLY A 133 10.97 -7.68 -20.25
N LYS A 134 10.91 -6.42 -19.82
CA LYS A 134 11.60 -5.98 -18.59
C LYS A 134 10.59 -5.85 -17.45
N THR A 135 10.32 -6.98 -16.78
CA THR A 135 9.66 -7.01 -15.46
C THR A 135 10.62 -6.59 -14.34
N THR A 136 11.90 -6.43 -14.66
CA THR A 136 12.91 -5.91 -13.74
C THR A 136 12.93 -4.39 -13.79
N LEU A 137 12.41 -3.77 -12.74
CA LEU A 137 12.77 -2.41 -12.37
C LEU A 137 14.28 -2.38 -12.17
N ASP A 138 15.00 -1.74 -13.09
CA ASP A 138 16.44 -1.50 -12.94
C ASP A 138 16.63 -0.54 -11.76
N LEU A 139 16.92 -1.10 -10.59
CA LEU A 139 17.29 -0.34 -9.41
C LEU A 139 18.64 0.34 -9.67
N ASP A 140 18.78 1.59 -9.27
CA ASP A 140 20.08 2.28 -9.33
C ASP A 140 21.12 1.41 -8.59
N PRO A 141 22.30 1.11 -9.16
CA PRO A 141 23.34 0.32 -8.48
C PRO A 141 23.80 0.90 -7.13
N ARG A 142 23.49 2.17 -6.87
CA ARG A 142 23.71 2.87 -5.59
C ARG A 142 22.59 2.64 -4.57
N CYS A 143 21.49 1.97 -4.94
CA CYS A 143 20.46 1.46 -4.04
C CYS A 143 21.04 0.36 -3.14
N ARG A 144 21.79 0.77 -2.12
CA ARG A 144 22.29 -0.14 -1.08
C ARG A 144 21.46 0.05 0.18
N TYR A 145 21.11 -1.07 0.80
CA TYR A 145 20.61 -1.07 2.17
C TYR A 145 21.74 -0.61 3.10
N VAL A 146 21.51 0.47 3.84
CA VAL A 146 22.52 1.06 4.75
C VAL A 146 22.14 0.89 6.22
N GLY A 147 21.06 0.17 6.50
CA GLY A 147 20.50 0.04 7.84
C GLY A 147 19.57 1.20 8.18
N GLY A 148 18.41 0.89 8.77
CA GLY A 148 17.55 1.92 9.36
C GLY A 148 18.16 2.43 10.67
N ARG A 149 18.10 3.74 10.93
CA ARG A 149 18.38 4.26 12.28
C ARG A 149 17.48 3.51 13.27
N ARG A 150 18.12 2.90 14.28
CA ARG A 150 17.45 2.35 15.46
C ARG A 150 17.23 3.48 16.45
#